data_AF-A0A7C2K1D7-F1
#
_entry.id   AF-A0A7C2K1D7-F1
#
_cell.length_a   1.000
_cell.length_b   1.000
_cell.length_c   1.000
_cell.angle_alpha   90.00
_cell.angle_beta   90.00
_cell.angle_gamma   90.00
#
_symmetry.space_group_name_H-M   'P 1'
#
loop_
_entity.id
_entity.type
_entity.pdbx_description
1 polymer ?
#
loop_
_entity_poly.entity_id
_entity_poly.type
_entity_poly.pdbx_seq_one_letter_code
_entity_poly.pdbx_strand_id
1 'polypeptide(L)'
;MRWTVRLLALLAVLACGYALGRLDASFVSTLSAQEDVAGPSEETARKILAANDALKAAMEGLKNESRYNPATKGMNVYAVLAGGIDALDDLESGRGVDPETFAALYADQATDEVAQHLSKDADGRLTYKNKLVRIYPISRLKKLHTQRLILAGEIQQNRSGSNE
;
A
#
# COMPACT_ATOMS: atom_id res chain seq x y z
N MET A 1 -29.41 37.67 -46.96
CA MET A 1 -29.07 36.31 -47.45
C MET A 1 -27.61 35.90 -47.24
N ARG A 2 -26.60 36.75 -47.50
CA ARG A 2 -25.17 36.35 -47.37
C ARG A 2 -24.68 36.12 -45.92
N TRP A 3 -25.37 36.71 -44.93
CA TRP A 3 -24.97 36.65 -43.53
C TRP A 3 -25.49 35.41 -42.80
N THR A 4 -26.71 34.96 -43.15
CA THR A 4 -27.30 33.72 -42.65
C THR A 4 -26.51 32.50 -43.11
N VAL A 5 -26.02 32.49 -44.37
CA VAL A 5 -25.17 31.41 -44.91
C VAL A 5 -23.82 31.33 -44.17
N ARG A 6 -23.25 32.46 -43.76
CA ARG A 6 -21.98 32.50 -43.01
C ARG A 6 -22.14 31.99 -41.57
N LEU A 7 -23.25 32.34 -40.91
CA LEU A 7 -23.59 31.85 -39.58
C LEU A 7 -23.81 30.33 -39.57
N LEU A 8 -24.49 29.80 -40.59
CA LEU A 8 -24.74 28.37 -40.73
C LEU A 8 -23.44 27.58 -40.98
N ALA A 9 -22.52 28.13 -41.77
CA ALA A 9 -21.21 27.52 -42.00
C ALA A 9 -20.35 27.47 -40.71
N LEU A 10 -20.35 28.54 -39.92
CA LEU A 10 -19.62 28.58 -38.63
C LEU A 10 -20.17 27.55 -37.63
N LEU A 11 -21.49 27.41 -37.56
CA LEU A 11 -22.16 26.44 -36.69
C LEU A 11 -21.86 25.00 -37.11
N ALA A 12 -21.81 24.75 -38.43
CA ALA A 12 -21.44 23.44 -38.97
C ALA A 12 -19.99 23.05 -38.64
N VAL A 13 -19.03 23.99 -38.78
CA VAL A 13 -17.63 23.73 -38.42
C VAL A 13 -17.47 23.45 -36.92
N LEU A 14 -18.19 24.19 -36.07
CA LEU A 14 -18.13 24.02 -34.61
C LEU A 14 -18.75 22.68 -34.18
N ALA A 15 -19.86 22.28 -34.79
CA ALA A 15 -20.50 20.98 -34.55
C ALA A 15 -19.63 19.80 -35.02
N CYS A 16 -19.00 19.92 -36.21
CA CYS A 16 -18.07 18.90 -36.69
C CYS A 16 -16.83 18.78 -35.80
N GLY A 17 -16.25 19.90 -35.35
CA GLY A 17 -15.13 19.90 -34.42
C GLY A 17 -15.46 19.25 -33.07
N TYR A 18 -16.65 19.56 -32.52
CA TYR A 18 -17.13 18.95 -31.28
C TYR A 18 -17.38 17.44 -31.42
N ALA A 19 -17.97 17.00 -32.54
CA ALA A 19 -18.20 15.59 -32.80
C ALA A 19 -16.89 14.81 -32.98
N LEU A 20 -15.93 15.37 -33.73
CA LEU A 20 -14.61 14.75 -33.93
C LEU A 20 -13.80 14.68 -32.63
N GLY A 21 -13.79 15.73 -31.81
CA GLY A 21 -13.12 15.73 -30.52
C GLY A 21 -13.71 14.73 -29.51
N ARG A 22 -15.03 14.48 -29.59
CA ARG A 22 -15.70 13.48 -28.74
C ARG A 22 -15.38 12.04 -29.16
N LEU A 23 -15.18 11.80 -30.46
CA LEU A 23 -14.71 10.50 -30.95
C LEU A 23 -13.29 10.23 -30.45
N ASP A 24 -12.40 11.23 -30.48
CA ASP A 24 -11.02 11.09 -29.98
C ASP A 24 -10.95 10.84 -28.46
N ALA A 25 -11.83 11.48 -27.68
CA ALA A 25 -11.99 11.19 -26.25
C ALA A 25 -12.44 9.74 -25.95
N SER A 26 -13.03 9.05 -26.93
CA SER A 26 -13.42 7.64 -26.81
C SER A 26 -12.28 6.67 -27.19
N PHE A 27 -11.22 7.17 -27.82
CA PHE A 27 -9.99 6.44 -28.15
C PHE A 27 -8.85 6.69 -27.15
N VAL A 28 -9.13 7.38 -26.03
CA VAL A 28 -8.20 7.44 -24.91
C VAL A 28 -7.97 6.01 -24.45
N SER A 29 -6.80 5.48 -24.79
CA SER A 29 -6.32 4.20 -24.31
C SER A 29 -6.49 4.19 -22.81
N THR A 30 -7.21 3.21 -22.28
CA THR A 30 -7.16 2.89 -20.87
C THR A 30 -5.68 2.71 -20.53
N LEU A 31 -5.12 3.68 -19.79
CA LEU A 31 -3.78 3.58 -19.22
C LEU A 31 -3.80 2.39 -18.26
N SER A 32 -3.51 1.21 -18.79
CA SER A 32 -3.24 0.03 -17.98
C SER A 32 -1.78 0.11 -17.55
N ALA A 33 -1.55 0.41 -16.27
CA ALA A 33 -0.20 0.52 -15.71
C ALA A 33 0.55 -0.83 -15.70
N GLN A 34 -0.15 -1.94 -15.91
CA GLN A 34 0.39 -3.27 -16.11
C GLN A 34 -0.65 -4.05 -16.92
N GLU A 35 -0.31 -4.40 -18.17
CA GLU A 35 -0.98 -5.50 -18.87
C GLU A 35 -1.10 -6.71 -17.95
N ASP A 36 -2.16 -7.49 -18.11
CA ASP A 36 -2.45 -8.72 -17.37
C ASP A 36 -1.35 -9.75 -17.67
N VAL A 37 -0.19 -9.59 -17.02
CA VAL A 37 0.98 -10.45 -17.21
C VAL A 37 0.63 -11.81 -16.61
N ALA A 38 0.71 -12.86 -17.45
CA ALA A 38 0.64 -14.24 -16.98
C ALA A 38 1.50 -14.40 -15.72
N GLY A 39 0.94 -15.03 -14.67
CA GLY A 39 1.57 -15.16 -13.36
C GLY A 39 2.98 -15.78 -13.41
N PRO A 40 3.70 -15.78 -12.27
CA PRO A 40 5.07 -16.29 -12.23
C PRO A 40 5.16 -17.74 -12.70
N SER A 41 6.33 -18.14 -13.22
CA SER A 41 6.59 -19.54 -13.58
C SER A 41 6.35 -20.46 -12.37
N GLU A 42 6.02 -21.74 -12.60
CA GLU A 42 5.76 -22.70 -11.52
C GLU A 42 6.96 -22.85 -10.57
N GLU A 43 8.18 -22.77 -11.10
CA GLU A 43 9.40 -22.75 -10.29
C GLU A 43 9.46 -21.50 -9.39
N THR A 44 9.15 -20.33 -9.94
CA THR A 44 9.14 -19.06 -9.18
C THR A 44 8.03 -19.07 -8.13
N ALA A 45 6.84 -19.58 -8.46
CA ALA A 45 5.75 -19.75 -7.51
C ALA A 45 6.15 -20.66 -6.34
N ARG A 46 6.86 -21.77 -6.61
CA ARG A 46 7.41 -22.65 -5.56
C ARG A 46 8.42 -21.93 -4.67
N LYS A 47 9.30 -21.10 -5.24
CA LYS A 47 10.25 -20.28 -4.45
C LYS A 47 9.53 -19.26 -3.56
N ILE A 48 8.48 -18.62 -4.08
CA ILE A 48 7.64 -17.68 -3.30
C ILE A 48 6.97 -18.40 -2.13
N LEU A 49 6.42 -19.60 -2.35
CA LEU A 49 5.81 -20.40 -1.28
C LEU A 49 6.83 -20.77 -0.19
N ALA A 50 8.02 -21.24 -0.60
CA ALA A 50 9.09 -21.55 0.35
C ALA A 50 9.54 -20.32 1.16
N ALA A 51 9.64 -19.15 0.52
CA ALA A 51 9.95 -17.89 1.20
C ALA A 51 8.85 -17.49 2.19
N ASN A 52 7.58 -17.66 1.81
CA ASN A 52 6.43 -17.38 2.68
C ASN A 52 6.43 -18.29 3.92
N ASP A 53 6.76 -19.57 3.78
CA ASP A 53 6.84 -20.49 4.90
C ASP A 53 8.00 -20.14 5.86
N ALA A 54 9.15 -19.70 5.33
CA ALA A 54 10.25 -19.19 6.14
C ALA A 54 9.86 -17.92 6.91
N LEU A 55 9.13 -17.00 6.26
CA LEU A 55 8.62 -15.79 6.90
C LEU A 55 7.60 -16.10 8.00
N LYS A 56 6.71 -17.09 7.81
CA LYS A 56 5.78 -17.54 8.85
C LYS A 56 6.54 -18.09 10.07
N ALA A 57 7.58 -18.87 9.85
CA ALA A 57 8.41 -19.38 10.95
C ALA A 57 9.05 -18.24 11.75
N ALA A 58 9.59 -17.22 11.06
CA ALA A 58 10.13 -16.03 11.70
C ALA A 58 9.04 -15.22 12.45
N MET A 59 7.86 -15.08 11.85
CA MET A 59 6.70 -14.41 12.47
C MET A 59 6.30 -15.10 13.78
N GLU A 60 6.19 -16.42 13.81
CA GLU A 60 5.88 -17.16 15.03
C GLU A 60 6.96 -16.99 16.10
N GLY A 61 8.23 -16.95 15.71
CA GLY A 61 9.33 -16.58 16.62
C GLY A 61 9.13 -15.19 17.25
N LEU A 62 8.82 -14.19 16.43
CA LEU A 62 8.57 -12.82 16.90
C LEU A 62 7.32 -12.70 17.77
N LYS A 63 6.28 -13.50 17.51
CA LYS A 63 5.09 -13.59 18.38
C LYS A 63 5.45 -14.17 19.74
N ASN A 64 6.24 -15.24 19.78
CA ASN A 64 6.71 -15.84 21.04
C ASN A 64 7.57 -14.88 21.86
N GLU A 65 8.33 -14.01 21.19
CA GLU A 65 9.09 -12.92 21.82
C GLU A 65 8.22 -11.71 22.23
N SER A 66 6.90 -11.74 22.00
CA SER A 66 5.99 -10.60 22.20
C SER A 66 6.38 -9.34 21.42
N ARG A 67 7.01 -9.51 20.25
CA ARG A 67 7.47 -8.42 19.37
C ARG A 67 6.59 -8.21 18.15
N TYR A 68 5.65 -9.11 17.89
CA TYR A 68 4.78 -9.04 16.73
C TYR A 68 3.32 -9.21 17.13
N ASN A 69 2.54 -8.15 16.93
CA ASN A 69 1.10 -8.15 17.17
C ASN A 69 0.40 -7.41 16.01
N PRO A 70 -0.19 -8.15 15.06
CA PRO A 70 -0.72 -7.56 13.84
C PRO A 70 -2.11 -6.95 14.05
N ALA A 71 -2.39 -5.84 13.37
CA ALA A 71 -3.74 -5.26 13.28
C ALA A 71 -4.56 -5.83 12.10
N THR A 72 -3.98 -6.77 11.33
CA THR A 72 -4.50 -7.28 10.06
C THR A 72 -4.57 -8.81 10.05
N LYS A 73 -5.44 -9.38 9.22
CA LYS A 73 -5.64 -10.84 9.09
C LYS A 73 -4.44 -11.56 8.47
N GLY A 74 -3.73 -10.89 7.55
CA GLY A 74 -2.55 -11.42 6.89
C GLY A 74 -1.26 -11.22 7.69
N MET A 75 -0.23 -11.98 7.33
CA MET A 75 1.15 -11.73 7.79
C MET A 75 1.66 -10.43 7.15
N ASN A 76 2.16 -9.52 7.98
CA ASN A 76 2.83 -8.31 7.54
C ASN A 76 4.33 -8.61 7.35
N VAL A 77 4.74 -8.75 6.09
CA VAL A 77 6.12 -9.15 5.73
C VAL A 77 7.11 -8.08 6.13
N TYR A 78 6.77 -6.79 5.95
CA TYR A 78 7.61 -5.68 6.35
C TYR A 78 7.90 -5.70 7.86
N ALA A 79 6.88 -5.94 8.67
CA ALA A 79 7.01 -6.05 10.12
C ALA A 79 7.87 -7.24 10.53
N VAL A 80 7.70 -8.40 9.90
CA VAL A 80 8.52 -9.60 10.16
C VAL A 80 9.99 -9.32 9.84
N LEU A 81 10.28 -8.80 8.65
CA LEU A 81 11.65 -8.51 8.23
C LEU A 81 12.29 -7.37 9.01
N ALA A 82 11.50 -6.42 9.52
CA ALA A 82 11.97 -5.36 10.41
C ALA A 82 12.23 -5.83 11.85
N GLY A 83 11.95 -7.10 12.18
CA GLY A 83 12.16 -7.68 13.51
C GLY A 83 11.00 -7.48 14.48
N GLY A 84 9.78 -7.41 13.98
CA GLY A 84 8.56 -7.32 14.77
C GLY A 84 8.02 -5.89 14.92
N ILE A 85 6.70 -5.76 14.80
CA ILE A 85 5.96 -4.52 15.02
C ILE A 85 4.68 -4.88 15.80
N ASP A 86 4.40 -4.11 16.84
CA ASP A 86 3.11 -4.13 17.55
C ASP A 86 2.17 -3.10 16.91
N ALA A 87 1.59 -3.50 15.77
CA ALA A 87 0.71 -2.63 14.99
C ALA A 87 -0.59 -2.32 15.74
N LEU A 88 -1.05 -3.23 16.62
CA LEU A 88 -2.26 -3.01 17.41
C LEU A 88 -2.02 -1.92 18.47
N ASP A 89 -0.95 -2.00 19.26
CA ASP A 89 -0.63 -0.97 20.25
C ASP A 89 -0.32 0.38 19.59
N ASP A 90 0.37 0.36 18.45
CA ASP A 90 0.63 1.56 17.65
C ASP A 90 -0.67 2.24 17.17
N LEU A 91 -1.66 1.44 16.76
CA LEU A 91 -2.97 1.92 16.33
C LEU A 91 -3.82 2.44 17.51
N GLU A 92 -3.87 1.70 18.62
CA GLU A 92 -4.52 2.09 19.89
C GLU A 92 -3.97 3.43 20.41
N SER A 93 -2.64 3.57 20.39
CA SER A 93 -1.94 4.77 20.83
C SER A 93 -1.96 5.93 19.83
N GLY A 94 -2.44 5.70 18.59
CA GLY A 94 -2.46 6.71 17.53
C GLY A 94 -1.06 7.12 17.03
N ARG A 95 -0.05 6.25 17.17
CA ARG A 95 1.32 6.49 16.70
C ARG A 95 1.48 6.30 15.18
N GLY A 96 0.41 5.85 14.53
CA GLY A 96 0.36 5.48 13.12
C GLY A 96 0.58 3.98 12.94
N VAL A 97 0.75 3.55 11.69
CA VAL A 97 1.03 2.16 11.32
C VAL A 97 2.10 2.12 10.22
N ASP A 98 2.70 0.96 9.98
CA ASP A 98 3.59 0.80 8.82
C ASP A 98 2.80 0.83 7.49
N PRO A 99 3.49 1.00 6.34
CA PRO A 99 2.81 1.10 5.05
C PRO A 99 2.01 -0.16 4.65
N GLU A 100 2.48 -1.35 5.03
CA GLU A 100 1.81 -2.62 4.69
C GLU A 100 0.55 -2.80 5.53
N THR A 101 0.62 -2.53 6.83
CA THR A 101 -0.55 -2.47 7.71
C THR A 101 -1.54 -1.43 7.21
N PHE A 102 -1.09 -0.23 6.84
CA PHE A 102 -1.97 0.83 6.33
C PHE A 102 -2.75 0.38 5.10
N ALA A 103 -2.06 -0.21 4.11
CA ALA A 103 -2.67 -0.71 2.89
C ALA A 103 -3.68 -1.84 3.18
N ALA A 104 -3.33 -2.77 4.08
CA ALA A 104 -4.21 -3.86 4.47
C ALA A 104 -5.47 -3.37 5.20
N LEU A 105 -5.36 -2.41 6.13
CA LEU A 105 -6.53 -1.81 6.78
C LEU A 105 -7.42 -1.07 5.76
N TYR A 106 -6.83 -0.43 4.76
CA TYR A 106 -7.58 0.25 3.70
C TYR A 106 -8.30 -0.72 2.75
N ALA A 107 -7.79 -1.95 2.62
CA ALA A 107 -8.33 -3.05 1.83
C ALA A 107 -9.26 -3.99 2.62
N ASP A 108 -9.81 -3.52 3.75
CA ASP A 108 -10.73 -4.27 4.61
C ASP A 108 -10.14 -5.60 5.15
N GLN A 109 -8.81 -5.69 5.26
CA GLN A 109 -8.09 -6.84 5.82
C GLN A 109 -7.73 -6.68 7.31
N ALA A 110 -8.42 -5.78 8.02
CA ALA A 110 -8.30 -5.63 9.47
C ALA A 110 -8.72 -6.91 10.21
N THR A 111 -8.13 -7.20 11.37
CA THR A 111 -8.67 -8.25 12.26
C THR A 111 -10.09 -7.90 12.70
N ASP A 112 -10.88 -8.88 13.13
CA ASP A 112 -12.29 -8.66 13.48
C ASP A 112 -12.45 -7.67 14.64
N GLU A 113 -11.49 -7.63 15.57
CA GLU A 113 -11.43 -6.66 16.67
C GLU A 113 -11.15 -5.24 16.19
N VAL A 114 -10.19 -5.08 15.25
CA VAL A 114 -9.83 -3.76 14.71
C VAL A 114 -10.92 -3.23 13.78
N ALA A 115 -11.53 -4.12 12.98
CA ALA A 115 -12.58 -3.79 12.02
C ALA A 115 -13.80 -3.13 12.68
N GLN A 116 -14.17 -3.54 13.90
CA GLN A 116 -15.29 -2.96 14.66
C GLN A 116 -15.12 -1.47 14.98
N HIS A 117 -13.88 -0.99 15.00
CA HIS A 117 -13.53 0.38 15.33
C HIS A 117 -12.99 1.16 14.14
N LEU A 118 -12.91 0.52 12.98
CA LEU A 118 -12.42 1.11 11.75
C LEU A 118 -13.59 1.82 11.04
N SER A 119 -13.35 3.04 10.56
CA SER A 119 -14.34 3.79 9.79
C SER A 119 -13.65 4.71 8.79
N LYS A 120 -14.43 5.40 7.96
CA LYS A 120 -13.93 6.45 7.07
C LYS A 120 -14.57 7.79 7.43
N ASP A 121 -13.78 8.84 7.43
CA ASP A 121 -14.30 10.20 7.65
C ASP A 121 -15.03 10.74 6.40
N ALA A 122 -15.52 11.98 6.48
CA ALA A 122 -16.22 12.63 5.37
C ALA A 122 -15.35 12.82 4.11
N ASP A 123 -14.03 12.83 4.26
CA ASP A 123 -13.05 12.91 3.17
C ASP A 123 -12.66 11.51 2.64
N GLY A 124 -13.27 10.44 3.17
CA GLY A 124 -12.97 9.05 2.81
C GLY A 124 -11.68 8.50 3.43
N ARG A 125 -11.09 9.20 4.41
CA ARG A 125 -9.84 8.79 5.05
C ARG A 125 -10.08 7.78 6.16
N LEU A 126 -9.14 6.85 6.30
CA LEU A 126 -9.22 5.79 7.29
C LEU A 126 -9.10 6.34 8.72
N THR A 127 -10.05 5.97 9.58
CA THR A 127 -10.07 6.31 11.00
C THR A 127 -10.20 5.06 11.85
N TYR A 128 -9.61 5.10 13.04
CA TYR A 128 -9.71 4.06 14.06
C TYR A 128 -10.10 4.73 15.38
N LYS A 129 -11.22 4.32 15.99
CA LYS A 129 -11.77 4.95 17.21
C LYS A 129 -11.85 6.49 17.07
N ASN A 130 -12.35 6.97 15.94
CA ASN A 130 -12.46 8.40 15.57
C ASN A 130 -11.13 9.17 15.44
N LYS A 131 -9.97 8.49 15.42
CA LYS A 131 -8.66 9.09 15.15
C LYS A 131 -8.21 8.75 13.73
N LEU A 132 -7.66 9.73 13.03
CA LEU A 132 -7.10 9.52 11.69
C LEU A 132 -5.92 8.53 11.75
N VAL A 133 -6.02 7.43 11.01
CA VAL A 133 -4.92 6.48 10.84
C VAL A 133 -3.90 7.10 9.89
N ARG A 134 -2.63 7.07 10.28
CA ARG A 134 -1.52 7.64 9.50
C ARG A 134 -0.42 6.61 9.37
N ILE A 135 0.38 6.75 8.33
CA ILE A 135 1.65 6.01 8.24
C ILE A 135 2.62 6.58 9.29
N TYR A 136 3.52 5.73 9.82
CA TYR A 136 4.57 6.13 10.76
C TYR A 136 5.37 7.36 10.28
N PRO A 137 5.89 8.17 11.22
CA PRO A 137 6.76 9.28 10.87
C PRO A 137 8.04 8.78 10.16
N ILE A 138 8.57 9.61 9.27
CA ILE A 138 9.75 9.29 8.43
C ILE A 138 10.93 8.80 9.27
N SER A 139 11.16 9.40 10.44
CA SER A 139 12.25 8.99 11.35
C SER A 139 12.12 7.55 11.84
N ARG A 140 10.90 7.08 12.11
CA ARG A 140 10.63 5.70 12.52
C ARG A 140 10.77 4.74 11.33
N LEU A 141 10.22 5.11 10.17
CA LEU A 141 10.36 4.31 8.95
C LEU A 141 11.83 4.10 8.56
N LYS A 142 12.67 5.14 8.67
CA LYS A 142 14.11 5.01 8.44
C LYS A 142 14.76 3.99 9.37
N LYS A 143 14.45 4.03 10.67
CA LYS A 143 14.97 3.07 11.66
C LYS A 143 14.54 1.64 11.34
N LEU A 144 13.25 1.42 11.10
CA LEU A 144 12.71 0.10 10.76
C LEU A 144 13.29 -0.43 9.45
N HIS A 145 13.47 0.43 8.45
CA HIS A 145 14.07 0.03 7.18
C HIS A 145 15.55 -0.32 7.34
N THR A 146 16.32 0.44 8.12
CA THR A 146 17.71 0.07 8.45
C THR A 146 17.79 -1.27 9.17
N GLN A 147 16.91 -1.51 10.14
CA GLN A 147 16.84 -2.77 10.86
C GLN A 147 16.50 -3.94 9.92
N ARG A 148 15.55 -3.74 9.02
CA ARG A 148 15.21 -4.71 7.95
C ARG A 148 16.43 -5.06 7.10
N LEU A 149 17.18 -4.04 6.67
CA LEU A 149 18.40 -4.24 5.85
C LEU A 149 19.46 -5.06 6.60
N ILE A 150 19.61 -4.85 7.91
CA ILE A 150 20.54 -5.63 8.74
C ILE A 150 20.08 -7.08 8.88
N LEU A 151 18.82 -7.30 9.24
CA LEU A 151 18.28 -8.64 9.48
C LEU A 151 18.16 -9.48 8.19
N ALA A 152 17.85 -8.83 7.06
CA ALA A 152 17.83 -9.47 5.75
C ALA A 152 19.25 -9.73 5.18
N GLY A 153 20.30 -9.26 5.85
CA GLY A 153 21.68 -9.42 5.40
C GLY A 153 22.06 -8.52 4.21
N GLU A 154 21.24 -7.51 3.88
CA GLU A 154 21.52 -6.54 2.81
C GLU A 154 22.62 -5.53 3.22
N ILE A 155 22.78 -5.29 4.53
CA ILE A 155 23.84 -4.44 5.09
C ILE A 155 24.50 -5.17 6.26
N GLN A 156 25.84 -5.18 6.28
CA GLN A 156 26.58 -5.68 7.44
C GLN A 156 26.43 -4.70 8.60
N GLN A 157 26.00 -5.19 9.75
CA GLN A 157 26.04 -4.43 10.99
C GLN A 157 27.52 -4.14 11.30
N ASN A 158 27.98 -2.90 11.12
CA ASN A 158 29.30 -2.52 11.60
C ASN A 158 29.32 -2.80 13.11
N ARG A 159 30.03 -3.85 13.52
CA ARG A 159 30.37 -4.13 14.92
C ARG A 159 31.40 -3.09 15.38
N SER A 160 31.04 -1.81 15.36
CA SER A 160 31.83 -0.73 15.94
C SER A 160 31.13 -0.30 17.24
N GLY A 161 31.36 -1.07 18.29
CA GLY A 161 30.81 -0.83 19.62
C GLY A 161 31.37 -1.73 20.71
N SER A 162 32.41 -2.52 20.42
CA SER A 162 33.27 -3.13 21.43
C SER A 162 34.54 -2.30 21.54
N ASN A 163 34.49 -1.26 22.37
CA ASN A 163 35.66 -0.71 23.02
C ASN A 163 35.24 -0.32 24.44
N GLU A 164 35.75 -1.13 25.38
CA GLU A 164 36.00 -0.87 26.81
C GLU A 164 34.80 -0.63 27.74
#